data_AF-A0A955NKP1-F1
#
_entry.id   AF-A0A955NKP1-F1
#
_cell.length_a   1.000
_cell.length_b   1.000
_cell.length_c   1.000
_cell.angle_alpha   90.00
_cell.angle_beta   90.00
_cell.angle_gamma   90.00
#
_symmetry.space_group_name_H-M   'P 1'
#
loop_
_entity.id
_entity.type
_entity.pdbx_description
1 polymer ?
#
loop_
_entity_poly.entity_id
_entity_poly.type
_entity_poly.pdbx_seq_one_letter_code
_entity_poly.pdbx_strand_id
1 'polypeptide(L)'
;MTAAPAKPLPGLDPFVYELRDLHKEGLKRITERQRAGVGGLQVVEEMTTLMDQIVVRAWQHAQRVVTERTGEDLSAKPPRVALIAIGGYGRAHLHPQSDVDLLFLHKSSLTHVETEIIKLT
;
A
#
# COMPACT_ATOMS: atom_id res chain seq x y z
N MET A 1 -3.40 23.55 12.69
CA MET A 1 -4.73 23.46 12.05
C MET A 1 -4.88 22.05 11.54
N THR A 2 -5.60 21.19 12.26
CA THR A 2 -5.91 19.83 11.82
C THR A 2 -7.00 19.93 10.76
N ALA A 3 -6.72 19.48 9.53
CA ALA A 3 -7.75 19.37 8.50
C ALA A 3 -8.87 18.47 9.03
N ALA A 4 -10.13 18.89 8.86
CA ALA A 4 -11.27 18.07 9.22
C ALA A 4 -11.18 16.70 8.53
N PRO A 5 -11.65 15.60 9.16
CA PRO A 5 -11.66 14.30 8.51
C PRO A 5 -12.44 14.42 7.20
N ALA A 6 -11.82 13.99 6.09
CA ALA A 6 -12.46 14.04 4.78
C ALA A 6 -13.76 13.21 4.87
N LYS A 7 -14.89 13.82 4.50
CA LYS A 7 -16.18 13.11 4.45
C LYS A 7 -16.02 11.85 3.60
N PRO A 8 -16.52 10.68 4.03
CA PRO A 8 -16.45 9.48 3.21
C PRO A 8 -17.09 9.72 1.84
N LEU A 9 -16.31 9.52 0.79
CA LEU A 9 -16.77 9.34 -0.58
C LEU A 9 -17.68 8.09 -0.65
N PRO A 10 -18.91 8.23 -1.20
CA PRO A 10 -19.81 7.09 -1.38
C PRO A 10 -19.17 5.98 -2.20
N GLY A 11 -19.32 4.72 -1.75
CA GLY A 11 -18.86 3.54 -2.47
C GLY A 11 -17.38 3.18 -2.28
N LEU A 12 -16.61 3.98 -1.54
CA LEU A 12 -15.22 3.66 -1.23
C LEU A 12 -15.15 2.76 0.02
N ASP A 13 -14.38 1.67 -0.06
CA ASP A 13 -14.19 0.75 1.06
C ASP A 13 -13.66 1.50 2.30
N PRO A 14 -14.25 1.31 3.50
CA PRO A 14 -13.77 1.89 4.75
C PRO A 14 -12.26 1.75 4.96
N PHE A 15 -11.68 0.62 4.54
CA PHE A 15 -10.26 0.33 4.63
C PHE A 15 -9.38 1.36 3.90
N VAL A 16 -9.88 1.96 2.81
CA VAL A 16 -9.15 3.02 2.08
C VAL A 16 -8.96 4.25 2.97
N TYR A 17 -9.92 4.58 3.84
CA TYR A 17 -9.76 5.70 4.77
C TYR A 17 -8.72 5.40 5.84
N GLU A 18 -8.65 4.16 6.32
CA GLU A 18 -7.63 3.71 7.27
C GLU A 18 -6.22 3.89 6.68
N LEU A 19 -6.01 3.49 5.41
CA LEU A 19 -4.73 3.69 4.73
C LEU A 19 -4.41 5.18 4.54
N ARG A 20 -5.41 6.00 4.22
CA ARG A 20 -5.22 7.47 4.08
C ARG A 20 -4.82 8.10 5.40
N ASP A 21 -5.39 7.67 6.51
CA ASP A 21 -5.08 8.22 7.82
C ASP A 21 -3.70 7.74 8.31
N LEU A 22 -3.36 6.47 8.08
CA LEU A 22 -2.00 5.95 8.29
C LEU A 22 -0.95 6.79 7.54
N HIS A 23 -1.21 7.06 6.25
CA HIS A 23 -0.31 7.86 5.42
C HIS A 23 -0.17 9.29 5.94
N LYS A 24 -1.27 9.97 6.25
CA LYS A 24 -1.26 11.36 6.78
C LYS A 24 -0.50 11.46 8.09
N GLU A 25 -0.76 10.55 9.03
CA GLU A 25 -0.10 10.54 10.33
C GLU A 25 1.38 10.22 10.20
N GLY A 26 1.74 9.26 9.35
CA GLY A 26 3.13 8.92 9.05
C GLY A 26 3.89 10.10 8.47
N LEU A 27 3.35 10.74 7.43
CA LEU A 27 3.96 11.93 6.82
C LEU A 27 4.09 13.10 7.81
N LYS A 28 3.11 13.30 8.69
CA LYS A 28 3.18 14.32 9.73
C LYS A 28 4.39 14.07 10.64
N ARG A 29 4.58 12.84 11.13
CA ARG A 29 5.73 12.47 11.98
C ARG A 29 7.06 12.65 11.25
N ILE A 30 7.16 12.21 10.00
CA ILE A 30 8.37 12.35 9.18
C ILE A 30 8.69 13.84 8.96
N THR A 31 7.68 14.67 8.69
CA THR A 31 7.85 16.11 8.51
C THR A 31 8.33 16.80 9.78
N GLU A 32 7.80 16.42 10.95
CA GLU A 32 8.24 16.93 12.25
C GLU A 32 9.71 16.57 12.52
N ARG A 33 10.10 15.32 12.22
CA ARG A 33 11.49 14.85 12.33
C ARG A 33 12.43 15.57 11.37
N GLN A 34 12.03 15.75 10.12
CA GLN A 34 12.79 16.53 9.14
C GLN A 34 13.02 17.97 9.63
N ARG A 35 11.98 18.62 10.16
CA ARG A 35 12.09 19.98 10.73
C ARG A 35 12.99 20.03 11.97
N ALA A 36 13.12 18.92 12.70
CA ALA A 36 14.04 18.77 13.80
C ALA A 36 15.50 18.48 13.36
N GLY A 37 15.78 18.43 12.06
CA GLY A 37 17.14 18.30 11.51
C GLY A 37 17.56 16.89 11.10
N VAL A 38 16.61 15.94 11.00
CA VAL A 38 16.89 14.60 10.47
C VAL A 38 17.38 14.70 9.01
N GLY A 39 18.38 13.90 8.67
CA GLY A 39 19.03 13.94 7.36
C GLY A 39 18.11 13.50 6.23
N GLY A 40 18.32 14.03 5.02
CA GLY A 40 17.47 13.75 3.86
C GLY A 40 17.39 12.26 3.49
N LEU A 41 18.49 11.52 3.63
CA LEU A 41 18.50 10.07 3.39
C LEU A 41 17.58 9.31 4.36
N GLN A 42 17.64 9.66 5.65
CA GLN A 42 16.76 9.08 6.66
C GLN A 42 15.28 9.41 6.39
N VAL A 43 14.98 10.61 5.92
CA VAL A 43 13.61 10.98 5.50
C VAL A 43 13.13 10.09 4.35
N VAL A 44 13.98 9.84 3.36
CA VAL A 44 13.67 8.95 2.22
C VAL A 44 13.42 7.51 2.69
N GLU A 45 14.25 7.00 3.60
CA GLU A 45 14.07 5.67 4.20
C GLU A 45 12.75 5.58 4.98
N GLU A 46 12.44 6.59 5.81
CA GLU A 46 11.20 6.62 6.61
C GLU A 46 9.95 6.71 5.71
N MET A 47 9.99 7.50 4.62
CA MET A 47 8.88 7.57 3.66
C MET A 47 8.70 6.27 2.89
N THR A 48 9.80 5.64 2.46
CA THR A 48 9.76 4.32 1.81
C THR A 48 9.13 3.29 2.74
N THR A 49 9.55 3.26 4.00
CA THR A 49 9.03 2.35 5.04
C THR A 49 7.54 2.60 5.33
N LEU A 50 7.09 3.86 5.31
CA LEU A 50 5.68 4.20 5.44
C LEU A 50 4.88 3.63 4.26
N MET A 51 5.42 3.75 3.04
CA MET A 51 4.75 3.25 1.85
C MET A 51 4.70 1.72 1.80
N ASP A 52 5.75 1.02 2.26
CA ASP A 52 5.75 -0.43 2.42
C ASP A 52 4.58 -0.91 3.28
N GLN A 53 4.32 -0.22 4.39
CA GLN A 53 3.20 -0.54 5.27
C GLN A 53 1.85 -0.38 4.56
N ILE A 54 1.70 0.65 3.73
CA ILE A 54 0.46 0.90 2.97
C ILE A 54 0.26 -0.17 1.91
N VAL A 55 1.29 -0.45 1.10
CA VAL A 55 1.25 -1.43 0.02
C VAL A 55 0.99 -2.84 0.54
N VAL A 56 1.70 -3.26 1.61
CA VAL A 56 1.50 -4.58 2.22
C VAL A 56 0.09 -4.73 2.79
N ARG A 57 -0.42 -3.70 3.48
CA ARG A 57 -1.79 -3.74 4.03
C ARG A 57 -2.83 -3.80 2.92
N ALA A 58 -2.66 -3.05 1.83
CA ALA A 58 -3.54 -3.10 0.66
C ALA A 58 -3.56 -4.50 0.05
N TRP A 59 -2.39 -5.10 -0.17
CA TRP A 59 -2.26 -6.47 -0.70
C TRP A 59 -2.90 -7.52 0.22
N GLN A 60 -2.73 -7.40 1.53
CA GLN A 60 -3.37 -8.30 2.50
C GLN A 60 -4.89 -8.12 2.54
N HIS A 61 -5.37 -6.89 2.44
CA HIS A 61 -6.81 -6.61 2.37
C HIS A 61 -7.43 -7.21 1.11
N ALA A 62 -6.81 -7.03 -0.07
CA ALA A 62 -7.27 -7.64 -1.31
C ALA A 62 -7.40 -9.18 -1.19
N GLN A 63 -6.40 -9.83 -0.59
CA GLN A 63 -6.47 -11.27 -0.32
C GLN A 63 -7.65 -11.64 0.60
N ARG A 64 -7.87 -10.91 1.70
CA ARG A 64 -9.01 -11.17 2.59
C ARG A 64 -10.35 -11.04 1.87
N VAL A 65 -10.54 -9.96 1.11
CA VAL A 65 -11.77 -9.72 0.35
C VAL A 65 -12.03 -10.83 -0.66
N VAL A 66 -11.00 -11.32 -1.36
CA VAL A 66 -11.15 -12.44 -2.30
C VAL A 66 -11.46 -13.75 -1.58
N THR A 67 -10.82 -14.04 -0.45
CA THR A 67 -11.17 -15.20 0.37
C THR A 67 -12.62 -15.16 0.82
N GLU A 68 -13.12 -14.00 1.27
CA GLU A 68 -14.53 -13.82 1.67
C GLU A 68 -15.50 -14.03 0.49
N ARG A 69 -15.13 -13.60 -0.73
CA ARG A 69 -15.98 -13.71 -1.93
C ARG A 69 -16.00 -15.11 -2.54
N THR A 70 -14.87 -15.81 -2.51
CA THR A 70 -14.67 -17.06 -3.26
C THR A 70 -14.69 -18.30 -2.37
N GLY A 71 -14.51 -18.13 -1.06
CA GLY A 71 -14.32 -19.23 -0.11
C GLY A 71 -12.95 -19.91 -0.18
N GLU A 72 -12.04 -19.47 -1.06
CA GLU A 72 -10.67 -19.98 -1.10
C GLU A 72 -9.81 -19.25 -0.05
N ASP A 73 -9.31 -20.00 0.95
CA ASP A 73 -8.38 -19.47 1.96
C ASP A 73 -6.99 -19.22 1.35
N LEU A 74 -6.73 -17.95 1.05
CA LEU A 74 -5.47 -17.50 0.45
C LEU A 74 -4.31 -17.50 1.45
N SER A 75 -4.57 -17.60 2.75
CA SER A 75 -3.51 -17.79 3.75
C SER A 75 -2.97 -19.21 3.73
N ALA A 76 -3.84 -20.21 3.52
CA ALA A 76 -3.46 -21.60 3.37
C ALA A 76 -2.93 -21.92 1.95
N LYS A 77 -3.45 -21.24 0.93
CA LYS A 77 -3.05 -21.41 -0.46
C LYS A 77 -2.76 -20.04 -1.11
N PRO A 78 -1.55 -19.50 -0.92
CA PRO A 78 -1.18 -18.20 -1.46
C PRO A 78 -1.36 -18.12 -2.99
N PRO A 79 -1.77 -16.96 -3.52
CA PRO A 79 -1.90 -16.76 -4.95
C PRO A 79 -0.53 -16.87 -5.62
N ARG A 80 -0.47 -17.35 -6.87
CA ARG A 80 0.78 -17.41 -7.64
C ARG A 80 1.04 -16.08 -8.35
N VAL A 81 0.89 -15.01 -7.59
CA VAL A 81 1.06 -13.61 -8.00
C VAL A 81 2.05 -12.98 -7.02
N ALA A 82 3.08 -12.34 -7.55
CA ALA A 82 4.01 -11.51 -6.80
C ALA A 82 3.76 -10.04 -7.10
N LEU A 83 3.70 -9.23 -6.05
CA LEU A 83 3.68 -7.77 -6.16
C LEU A 83 5.11 -7.26 -5.98
N ILE A 84 5.63 -6.56 -6.99
CA ILE A 84 7.03 -6.16 -7.07
C ILE A 84 7.11 -4.64 -7.15
N ALA A 85 7.79 -4.02 -6.19
CA ALA A 85 8.17 -2.62 -6.26
C ALA A 85 9.24 -2.42 -7.34
N ILE A 86 9.05 -1.43 -8.22
CA ILE A 86 10.01 -1.06 -9.26
C ILE A 86 10.40 0.42 -9.12
N GLY A 87 11.30 0.89 -9.99
CA GLY A 87 11.69 2.31 -10.00
C GLY A 87 12.43 2.75 -8.72
N GLY A 88 12.19 4.01 -8.30
CA GLY A 88 12.78 4.58 -7.08
C GLY A 88 12.31 3.85 -5.81
N TYR A 89 11.03 3.48 -5.78
CA TYR A 89 10.46 2.70 -4.68
C TYR A 89 11.11 1.33 -4.54
N GLY A 90 11.29 0.60 -5.65
CA GLY A 90 11.98 -0.70 -5.65
C GLY A 90 13.44 -0.66 -5.21
N ARG A 91 14.09 0.51 -5.26
CA ARG A 91 15.45 0.71 -4.70
C ARG A 91 15.45 1.19 -3.25
N ALA A 92 14.29 1.23 -2.60
CA ALA A 92 14.10 1.83 -1.28
C ALA A 92 14.42 3.34 -1.20
N HIS A 93 14.21 4.06 -2.31
CA HIS A 93 14.46 5.50 -2.41
C HIS A 93 13.22 6.25 -2.91
N LEU A 94 12.15 6.26 -2.11
CA LEU A 94 10.95 7.03 -2.42
C LEU A 94 11.16 8.50 -2.04
N HIS A 95 11.12 9.41 -3.03
CA HIS A 95 11.22 10.85 -2.79
C HIS A 95 9.85 11.45 -2.42
N PRO A 96 9.82 12.65 -1.78
CA PRO A 96 8.55 13.29 -1.45
C PRO A 96 7.69 13.47 -2.70
N GLN A 97 6.39 13.17 -2.61
CA GLN A 97 5.42 13.28 -3.70
C GLN A 97 5.72 12.39 -4.93
N SER A 98 6.63 11.43 -4.81
CA SER A 98 6.86 10.44 -5.88
C SER A 98 5.69 9.47 -5.98
N ASP A 99 5.40 9.05 -7.21
CA ASP A 99 4.51 7.93 -7.47
C ASP A 99 5.14 6.61 -7.01
N VAL A 100 4.28 5.60 -6.85
CA VAL A 100 4.65 4.26 -6.39
C VAL A 100 4.38 3.28 -7.51
N ASP A 101 5.46 2.84 -8.14
CA ASP A 101 5.40 1.93 -9.27
C ASP A 101 5.40 0.47 -8.78
N LEU A 102 4.33 -0.24 -9.11
CA LEU A 102 4.14 -1.65 -8.77
C LEU A 102 3.94 -2.50 -10.02
N LEU A 103 4.60 -3.66 -10.05
CA LEU A 103 4.44 -4.69 -11.07
C LEU A 103 3.79 -5.92 -10.46
N PHE A 104 2.72 -6.40 -11.07
CA PHE A 104 2.16 -7.72 -10.79
C PHE A 104 2.82 -8.76 -11.69
N LEU A 105 3.58 -9.68 -11.10
CA LEU A 105 4.15 -10.83 -11.80
C LEU A 105 3.32 -12.07 -11.49
N HIS A 106 2.86 -12.76 -12.53
CA HIS A 106 2.03 -13.96 -12.39
C HIS A 106 2.42 -15.03 -13.43
N LYS A 107 1.91 -16.25 -13.27
CA LYS A 107 2.09 -17.31 -14.29
C LYS A 107 1.34 -16.96 -15.57
N SER A 108 1.73 -17.56 -16.71
CA SER A 108 1.16 -17.29 -18.03
C SER A 108 -0.37 -17.42 -18.12
N SER A 109 -1.00 -18.18 -17.22
CA SER A 109 -2.45 -18.19 -17.02
C SER A 109 -2.80 -17.84 -15.57
N LEU A 110 -3.73 -16.89 -15.43
CA LEU A 110 -4.34 -16.51 -14.15
C LEU A 110 -5.57 -17.38 -13.89
N THR A 111 -5.75 -17.82 -12.64
CA THR A 111 -7.04 -18.32 -12.19
C THR A 111 -8.04 -17.17 -12.00
N HIS A 112 -9.31 -17.51 -11.81
CA HIS A 112 -10.34 -16.51 -11.49
C HIS A 112 -9.97 -15.74 -10.20
N VAL A 113 -9.59 -16.47 -9.15
CA VAL A 113 -9.11 -15.91 -7.87
C VAL A 113 -7.92 -14.97 -8.06
N GLU A 114 -6.88 -15.39 -8.80
CA GLU A 114 -5.70 -14.55 -9.05
C GLU A 114 -6.06 -13.27 -9.82
N THR A 115 -7.05 -13.33 -10.72
CA THR A 115 -7.57 -12.15 -11.44
C THR A 115 -8.33 -11.19 -10.51
N GLU A 116 -9.11 -11.71 -9.56
CA GLU A 116 -9.85 -10.87 -8.62
C GLU A 116 -8.90 -10.11 -7.67
N ILE A 117 -7.85 -10.76 -7.17
CA ILE A 117 -6.88 -10.12 -6.28
C ILE A 117 -6.19 -8.95 -6.96
N ILE A 118 -5.76 -9.13 -8.22
CA ILE A 118 -5.10 -8.08 -9.01
C ILE A 118 -6.03 -6.87 -9.22
N LYS A 119 -7.34 -7.09 -9.37
CA LYS A 119 -8.31 -6.00 -9.56
C LYS A 119 -8.66 -5.25 -8.28
N LEU A 120 -8.43 -5.85 -7.12
CA LEU A 120 -8.78 -5.29 -5.81
C LEU A 120 -7.61 -4.61 -5.10
N THR A 121 -6.39 -4.83 -5.58
CA THR A 121 -5.17 -4.17 -5.09
C THR A 121 -4.99 -2.83 -5.79
#